data_AF-A0A396JWL0-F1
#
_entry.id   AF-A0A396JWL0-F1
#
_cell.length_a   1.000
_cell.length_b   1.000
_cell.length_c   1.000
_cell.angle_alpha   90.00
_cell.angle_beta   90.00
_cell.angle_gamma   90.00
#
_symmetry.space_group_name_H-M   'P 1'
#
loop_
_entity.id
_entity.type
_entity.pdbx_description
1 polymer ?
#
loop_
_entity_poly.entity_id
_entity_poly.type
_entity_poly.pdbx_seq_one_letter_code
_entity_poly.pdbx_strand_id
1 'polypeptide(L)'
;MRINGKQVTVGVLGDQISTKNVWLDPDYDDRERDDEFQGLERPKGRSDGFLEIEMGEFFNSGLEDEVVEMGALENRGGHSKCGFILEGIEIRPKN
;
A
#
# COMPACT_ATOMS: atom_id res chain seq x y z
N MET A 1 -1.93 -5.39 21.89
CA MET A 1 -2.14 -4.48 20.76
C MET A 1 -1.37 -5.02 19.57
N ARG A 2 -2.07 -5.61 18.58
CA ARG A 2 -1.49 -6.04 17.31
C ARG A 2 -1.76 -4.92 16.31
N ILE A 3 -0.72 -4.29 15.80
CA ILE A 3 -0.82 -3.13 14.92
C ILE A 3 -0.60 -3.66 13.50
N ASN A 4 -1.63 -3.68 12.65
CA ASN A 4 -1.58 -4.32 11.31
C ASN A 4 -1.61 -3.32 10.16
N GLY A 5 -1.64 -2.01 10.45
CA GLY A 5 -1.58 -0.96 9.44
C GLY A 5 -0.24 -0.94 8.71
N LYS A 6 -0.28 -0.84 7.39
CA LYS A 6 0.89 -0.57 6.55
C LYS A 6 0.68 0.76 5.83
N GLN A 7 1.76 1.43 5.47
CA GLN A 7 1.72 2.64 4.65
C GLN A 7 2.30 2.32 3.28
N VAL A 8 1.61 2.72 2.23
CA VAL A 8 2.10 2.66 0.85
C VAL A 8 2.32 4.07 0.33
N THR A 9 3.37 4.24 -0.45
CA THR A 9 3.77 5.53 -1.04
C THR A 9 4.04 5.33 -2.52
N VAL A 10 3.60 6.28 -3.33
CA VAL A 10 3.92 6.37 -4.75
C VAL A 10 4.14 7.83 -5.13
N GLY A 11 5.21 8.14 -5.84
CA GLY A 11 5.49 9.50 -6.29
C GLY A 11 6.56 9.54 -7.36
N VAL A 12 6.67 10.68 -8.04
CA VAL A 12 7.77 10.98 -8.96
C VAL A 12 8.82 11.81 -8.21
N LEU A 13 10.10 11.49 -8.36
CA LEU A 13 11.19 12.20 -7.72
C LEU A 13 11.20 13.66 -8.19
N GLY A 14 11.05 14.60 -7.24
CA GLY A 14 10.95 16.02 -7.54
C GLY A 14 9.52 16.54 -7.75
N ASP A 15 8.51 15.68 -7.65
CA ASP A 15 7.08 16.03 -7.70
C ASP A 15 6.33 15.63 -6.41
N GLN A 16 5.00 15.80 -6.39
CA GLN A 16 4.13 15.39 -5.29
C GLN A 16 4.16 13.86 -5.08
N ILE A 17 4.50 13.45 -3.86
CA ILE A 17 4.38 12.06 -3.42
C ILE A 17 2.98 11.83 -2.86
N SER A 18 2.27 10.85 -3.40
CA SER A 18 1.03 10.33 -2.82
C SER A 18 1.36 9.30 -1.75
N THR A 19 0.75 9.44 -0.57
CA THR A 19 0.89 8.51 0.55
C THR A 19 -0.48 8.07 1.01
N LYS A 20 -0.65 6.75 1.19
CA LYS A 20 -1.91 6.14 1.61
C LYS A 20 -1.64 5.10 2.69
N ASN A 21 -2.45 5.14 3.75
CA ASN A 21 -2.45 4.05 4.73
C ASN A 21 -3.36 2.93 4.22
N VAL A 22 -2.89 1.70 4.37
CA VAL A 22 -3.60 0.50 3.92
C VAL A 22 -3.62 -0.55 5.02
N TRP A 23 -4.58 -1.45 4.89
CA TRP A 23 -4.67 -2.62 5.74
C TRP A 23 -4.33 -3.86 4.93
N LEU A 24 -3.43 -4.72 5.42
CA LEU A 24 -2.99 -5.93 4.70
C LEU A 24 -3.33 -7.23 5.44
N ASP A 25 -4.39 -7.24 6.25
CA ASP A 25 -4.88 -8.42 6.94
C ASP A 25 -6.31 -8.74 6.45
N PRO A 26 -6.49 -9.80 5.63
CA PRO A 26 -7.78 -10.14 5.02
C PRO A 26 -8.75 -10.80 6.00
N ASP A 27 -8.26 -11.34 7.11
CA ASP A 27 -9.04 -12.13 8.07
C ASP A 27 -9.51 -11.31 9.29
N TYR A 28 -9.29 -9.99 9.28
CA TYR A 28 -9.68 -9.14 10.39
C TYR A 28 -11.19 -8.89 10.40
N ASP A 29 -11.81 -9.27 11.50
CA ASP A 29 -13.24 -9.08 11.77
C ASP A 29 -13.54 -7.60 12.07
N ASP A 30 -14.27 -6.93 11.19
CA ASP A 30 -14.72 -5.53 11.35
C ASP A 30 -15.52 -5.28 12.66
N ARG A 31 -15.88 -6.34 13.40
CA ARG A 31 -16.55 -6.24 14.70
C ARG A 31 -15.63 -5.75 15.82
N GLU A 32 -14.31 -5.84 15.70
CA GLU A 32 -13.37 -5.19 16.62
C GLU A 32 -13.05 -3.77 16.14
N ARG A 33 -13.88 -2.82 16.55
CA ARG A 33 -13.78 -1.40 16.18
C ARG A 33 -12.51 -0.76 16.76
N ASP A 34 -11.43 -0.79 16.01
CA ASP A 34 -10.40 0.24 16.11
C ASP A 34 -10.76 1.37 15.14
N ASP A 35 -11.15 2.53 15.68
CA ASP A 35 -11.52 3.71 14.90
C ASP A 35 -10.38 4.20 13.98
N GLU A 36 -9.13 3.82 14.27
CA GLU A 36 -7.93 4.15 13.49
C GLU A 36 -7.91 3.50 12.09
N PHE A 37 -8.62 2.38 11.90
CA PHE A 37 -8.59 1.62 10.65
C PHE A 37 -9.91 1.65 9.87
N GLN A 38 -10.93 2.36 10.38
CA GLN A 38 -12.18 2.56 9.66
C GLN A 38 -11.95 3.39 8.39
N GLY A 39 -12.43 2.87 7.25
CA GLY A 39 -12.33 3.55 5.95
C GLY A 39 -11.00 3.38 5.22
N LEU A 40 -10.04 2.62 5.77
CA LEU A 40 -8.84 2.25 5.02
C LEU A 40 -9.17 1.25 3.91
N GLU A 41 -8.45 1.35 2.80
CA GLU A 41 -8.59 0.41 1.71
C GLU A 41 -8.13 -0.99 2.14
N ARG A 42 -8.93 -1.98 1.74
CA ARG A 42 -8.69 -3.41 1.98
C ARG A 42 -8.10 -4.03 0.70
N PRO A 43 -7.21 -5.01 0.83
CA PRO A 43 -6.63 -5.66 -0.32
C PRO A 43 -7.65 -6.62 -0.92
N LYS A 44 -7.54 -6.85 -2.22
CA LYS A 44 -8.34 -7.84 -2.93
C LYS A 44 -7.56 -9.16 -3.02
N GLY A 45 -8.24 -10.26 -2.76
CA GLY A 45 -7.67 -11.60 -2.99
C GLY A 45 -7.53 -11.91 -4.48
N ARG A 46 -6.40 -12.52 -4.84
CA ARG A 46 -6.12 -13.10 -6.15
C ARG A 46 -6.37 -14.60 -6.14
N SER A 47 -6.54 -15.21 -7.32
CA SER A 47 -6.82 -16.64 -7.45
C SER A 47 -5.62 -17.55 -7.09
N ASP A 48 -4.42 -16.99 -7.04
CA ASP A 48 -3.16 -17.66 -6.67
C ASP A 48 -2.89 -17.62 -5.15
N GLY A 49 -3.78 -17.01 -4.37
CA GLY A 49 -3.64 -16.87 -2.91
C GLY A 49 -2.88 -15.63 -2.45
N PHE A 50 -2.41 -14.77 -3.36
CA PHE A 50 -1.85 -13.47 -3.01
C PHE A 50 -2.92 -12.41 -2.77
N LEU A 51 -2.50 -11.33 -2.13
CA LEU A 51 -3.30 -10.12 -1.91
C LEU A 51 -2.77 -9.00 -2.81
N GLU A 52 -3.67 -8.19 -3.34
CA GLU A 52 -3.34 -7.06 -4.21
C GLU A 52 -4.04 -5.79 -3.73
N ILE A 53 -3.34 -4.65 -3.79
CA ILE A 53 -3.88 -3.34 -3.40
C ILE A 53 -3.29 -2.25 -4.28
N GLU A 54 -4.07 -1.21 -4.55
CA GLU A 54 -3.60 -0.07 -5.34
C GLU A 54 -2.70 0.83 -4.49
N MET A 55 -1.45 1.04 -4.91
CA MET A 55 -0.54 1.97 -4.23
C MET A 55 -0.92 3.44 -4.51
N GLY A 56 -1.39 3.71 -5.72
CA GLY A 56 -1.88 5.00 -6.17
C GLY A 56 -1.54 5.25 -7.64
N GLU A 57 -1.50 6.52 -8.02
CA GLU A 57 -1.35 6.94 -9.41
C GLU A 57 -0.31 8.06 -9.52
N PHE A 58 0.38 8.09 -10.66
CA PHE A 58 1.32 9.15 -11.00
C PHE A 58 1.14 9.52 -12.48
N PHE A 59 1.57 10.72 -12.83
CA PHE A 59 1.60 11.19 -14.22
C PHE A 59 2.99 10.95 -14.80
N ASN A 60 3.05 10.35 -15.98
CA ASN A 60 4.28 10.24 -16.76
C ASN A 60 4.29 11.40 -17.77
N SER A 61 5.20 12.35 -17.60
CA SER A 61 5.25 13.54 -18.46
C SER A 61 5.95 13.28 -19.80
N GLY A 62 6.57 12.12 -19.97
CA GLY A 62 7.41 11.77 -21.11
C GLY A 62 8.76 12.49 -21.11
N LEU A 63 9.10 13.19 -20.03
CA LEU A 63 10.42 13.78 -19.86
C LEU A 63 11.47 12.69 -19.64
N GLU A 64 12.65 12.91 -20.21
CA GLU A 64 13.81 12.04 -19.98
C GLU A 64 14.24 12.16 -18.50
N ASP A 65 14.68 11.04 -17.92
CA ASP A 65 15.19 10.92 -16.55
C ASP A 65 14.19 11.13 -15.39
N GLU A 66 12.87 11.07 -15.64
CA GLU A 66 11.91 10.98 -14.54
C GLU A 66 12.02 9.64 -13.80
N VAL A 67 12.13 9.71 -12.47
CA VAL A 67 12.23 8.53 -11.61
C VAL A 67 10.95 8.41 -10.79
N VAL A 68 10.28 7.27 -10.87
CA VAL A 68 9.13 6.94 -10.01
C VAL A 68 9.64 6.20 -8.78
N GLU A 69 9.35 6.74 -7.60
CA GLU A 69 9.62 6.11 -6.31
C GLU A 69 8.33 5.45 -5.78
N MET A 70 8.45 4.18 -5.38
CA MET A 70 7.36 3.40 -4.81
C MET A 70 7.85 2.71 -3.54
N GLY A 71 7.02 2.71 -2.49
CA GLY A 71 7.37 2.18 -1.19
C GLY A 71 6.21 1.51 -0.48
N ALA A 72 6.51 0.47 0.29
CA ALA A 72 5.60 -0.14 1.25
C ALA A 72 6.33 -0.27 2.58
N LEU A 73 5.86 0.47 3.58
CA LEU A 73 6.49 0.60 4.89
C LEU A 73 5.53 0.13 5.98
N GLU A 74 6.08 -0.47 7.02
CA GLU A 74 5.30 -0.74 8.23
C GLU A 74 4.99 0.57 8.95
N ASN A 75 3.72 0.80 9.31
CA ASN A 75 3.37 1.94 10.13
C ASN A 75 4.00 1.77 11.51
N ARG A 76 4.45 2.87 12.14
CA ARG A 76 5.26 2.88 13.37
C ARG A 76 4.47 2.39 14.59
N GLY A 77 4.18 1.09 14.63
CA GLY A 77 3.69 0.37 15.79
C GLY A 77 4.83 -0.45 16.40
N GLY A 78 4.99 -0.39 17.72
CA GLY A 78 6.16 -0.93 18.46
C GLY A 78 6.44 -2.44 18.36
N HIS A 79 5.74 -3.17 17.50
CA HIS A 79 6.03 -4.56 17.17
C HIS A 79 6.15 -4.71 15.66
N SER A 80 7.39 -4.85 15.17
CA SER A 80 7.63 -5.18 13.77
C SER A 80 6.99 -6.53 13.45
N LYS A 81 6.06 -6.57 12.52
CA LYS A 81 5.53 -7.85 12.03
C LYS A 81 6.57 -8.48 11.10
N CYS A 82 7.07 -9.64 11.49
CA CYS A 82 7.79 -10.53 10.59
C CYS A 82 6.81 -11.18 9.59
N GLY A 83 7.26 -11.41 8.35
CA GLY A 83 6.51 -12.21 7.36
C GLY A 83 5.81 -11.46 6.22
N PHE A 84 6.16 -10.20 5.94
CA PHE A 84 5.69 -9.55 4.70
C PHE A 84 6.47 -10.08 3.50
N ILE A 85 5.75 -10.70 2.56
CA ILE A 85 6.31 -11.19 1.30
C ILE A 85 5.69 -10.37 0.18
N LEU A 86 6.54 -9.74 -0.63
CA LEU A 86 6.13 -8.99 -1.81
C LEU A 86 6.41 -9.84 -3.06
N GLU A 87 5.36 -10.17 -3.81
CA GLU A 87 5.50 -10.87 -5.09
C GLU A 87 6.08 -9.94 -6.16
N GLY A 88 5.55 -8.73 -6.26
CA GLY A 88 5.98 -7.73 -7.24
C GLY A 88 5.20 -6.43 -7.14
N ILE A 89 5.56 -5.48 -8.01
CA ILE A 89 4.87 -4.21 -8.20
C ILE A 89 4.47 -4.15 -9.68
N GLU A 90 3.21 -3.83 -9.95
CA GLU A 90 2.68 -3.71 -11.30
C GLU A 90 2.32 -2.25 -11.61
N ILE A 91 2.76 -1.76 -12.77
CA ILE A 91 2.41 -0.44 -13.30
C ILE A 91 1.53 -0.65 -14.53
N ARG A 92 0.36 -0.01 -14.55
CA ARG A 92 -0.60 -0.09 -15.67
C ARG A 92 -0.90 1.30 -16.23
N PRO A 93 -1.04 1.45 -17.56
CA PRO A 93 -1.59 2.68 -18.13
C PRO A 93 -2.99 2.94 -17.57
N LYS A 94 -3.24 4.19 -17.22
CA LYS A 94 -4.59 4.70 -16.94
C LYS A 94 -5.03 5.53 -18.15
N ASN A 95 -6.28 5.33 -18.57
CA ASN A 95 -6.90 5.82 -19.82
C ASN A 95 -6.33 7.11 -20.40
#